data_AF-A0A2D8QQI9-F1
#
_entry.id   AF-A0A2D8QQI9-F1
#
_cell.length_a   1.000
_cell.length_b   1.000
_cell.length_c   1.000
_cell.angle_alpha   90.00
_cell.angle_beta   90.00
_cell.angle_gamma   90.00
#
_symmetry.space_group_name_H-M   'P 1'
#
loop_
_entity.id
_entity.type
_entity.pdbx_description
1 polymer ?
#
loop_
_entity_poly.entity_id
_entity_poly.type
_entity_poly.pdbx_seq_one_letter_code
_entity_poly.pdbx_strand_id
1 'polypeptide(L)'
;MLQDYLYDQAAVEPARQRILALMDYLTKHINKSKSGYLVGSNLTAADIYYAYISNVIRPQPHELNPMPQGLRTSYEMLEKLFGKAPSVLIDFRDR
;
A
#
# COMPACT_ATOMS: atom_id res chain seq x y z
N MET A 1 -11.16 -24.56 6.90
CA MET A 1 -10.17 -24.08 5.89
C MET A 1 -10.01 -22.56 5.82
N LEU A 2 -11.02 -21.72 6.08
CA LEU A 2 -10.82 -20.26 6.32
C LEU A 2 -11.07 -19.87 7.79
N GLN A 3 -12.03 -20.53 8.43
CA GLN A 3 -12.32 -20.35 9.86
C GLN A 3 -11.11 -20.70 10.75
N ASP A 4 -10.30 -21.68 10.35
CA ASP A 4 -9.05 -22.05 11.05
C ASP A 4 -7.99 -20.93 11.01
N TYR A 5 -8.14 -19.96 10.11
CA TYR A 5 -7.31 -18.75 10.00
C TYR A 5 -7.98 -17.51 10.58
N LEU A 6 -8.96 -17.69 11.48
CA LEU A 6 -9.71 -16.59 12.13
C LEU A 6 -10.39 -15.65 11.13
N TYR A 7 -10.79 -16.18 9.97
CA TYR A 7 -11.51 -15.38 8.98
C TYR A 7 -12.90 -15.01 9.52
N ASP A 8 -13.12 -13.72 9.70
CA ASP A 8 -14.41 -13.15 10.02
C ASP A 8 -14.96 -12.37 8.82
N GLN A 9 -16.05 -12.88 8.24
CA GLN A 9 -16.72 -12.25 7.12
C GLN A 9 -17.30 -10.88 7.48
N ALA A 10 -17.72 -10.67 8.73
CA ALA A 10 -18.23 -9.39 9.21
C ALA A 10 -17.12 -8.32 9.29
N ALA A 11 -15.85 -8.73 9.42
CA ALA A 11 -14.71 -7.82 9.48
C ALA A 11 -14.24 -7.33 8.10
N VAL A 12 -14.67 -7.95 6.99
CA VAL A 12 -14.18 -7.67 5.63
C VAL A 12 -14.45 -6.23 5.20
N GLU A 13 -15.72 -5.80 5.23
CA GLU A 13 -16.07 -4.45 4.77
C GLU A 13 -15.51 -3.35 5.71
N PRO A 14 -15.55 -3.48 7.05
CA PRO A 14 -14.85 -2.56 7.94
C PRO A 14 -13.34 -2.48 7.67
N ALA A 15 -12.67 -3.60 7.39
CA ALA A 15 -11.25 -3.60 7.05
C ALA A 15 -11.00 -2.86 5.73
N ARG A 16 -11.86 -3.08 4.74
CA ARG A 16 -11.79 -2.39 3.45
C ARG A 16 -11.89 -0.87 3.63
N GLN A 17 -12.86 -0.40 4.40
CA GLN A 17 -13.06 1.04 4.65
C GLN A 17 -11.87 1.68 5.38
N ARG A 18 -11.24 0.96 6.33
CA ARG A 18 -10.02 1.44 7.00
C ARG A 18 -8.85 1.60 6.02
N ILE A 19 -8.69 0.68 5.07
CA ILE A 19 -7.63 0.77 4.05
C ILE A 19 -7.88 1.98 3.14
N LEU A 20 -9.13 2.19 2.68
CA LEU A 20 -9.48 3.35 1.85
C LEU A 20 -9.23 4.68 2.58
N ALA A 21 -9.62 4.76 3.86
CA ALA A 21 -9.37 5.94 4.69
C ALA A 21 -7.87 6.20 4.90
N LEU A 22 -7.06 5.14 5.10
CA LEU A 22 -5.62 5.25 5.21
C LEU A 22 -4.98 5.76 3.91
N MET A 23 -5.40 5.24 2.76
CA MET A 23 -4.92 5.70 1.45
C MET A 23 -5.26 7.18 1.20
N ASP A 24 -6.47 7.61 1.54
CA ASP A 24 -6.88 9.01 1.45
C ASP A 24 -6.07 9.92 2.39
N TYR A 25 -5.87 9.48 3.64
CA TYR A 25 -5.03 10.20 4.61
C TYR A 25 -3.60 10.38 4.09
N LEU A 26 -2.95 9.30 3.65
CA LEU A 26 -1.58 9.34 3.13
C LEU A 26 -1.48 10.20 1.88
N THR A 27 -2.44 10.11 0.97
CA THR A 27 -2.54 10.96 -0.23
C THR A 27 -2.55 12.44 0.16
N LYS A 28 -3.41 12.82 1.11
CA LYS A 28 -3.50 14.21 1.59
C LYS A 28 -2.25 14.66 2.33
N HIS A 29 -1.66 13.77 3.13
CA HIS A 29 -0.45 14.04 3.91
C HIS A 29 0.76 14.27 3.00
N ILE A 30 1.00 13.37 2.05
CA ILE A 30 2.12 13.46 1.10
C ILE A 30 1.99 14.72 0.23
N ASN A 31 0.80 15.01 -0.30
CA ASN A 31 0.58 16.21 -1.12
C ASN A 31 0.84 17.52 -0.35
N LYS A 32 0.70 17.52 0.98
CA LYS A 32 1.02 18.68 1.82
C LYS A 32 2.49 18.74 2.23
N SER A 33 3.21 17.62 2.13
CA SER A 33 4.62 17.56 2.48
C SER A 33 5.46 18.35 1.47
N LYS A 34 6.29 19.26 1.99
CA LYS A 34 7.24 20.03 1.17
C LYS A 34 8.66 19.48 1.22
N SER A 35 8.95 18.62 2.20
CA SER A 35 10.28 18.09 2.43
C SER A 35 10.60 16.86 1.58
N GLY A 36 9.57 16.21 1.03
CA GLY A 36 9.75 14.87 0.49
C GLY A 36 10.14 13.88 1.58
N TYR A 37 9.58 13.96 2.77
CA TYR A 37 9.64 12.86 3.74
C TYR A 37 8.28 12.77 4.44
N LEU A 38 7.93 11.60 4.96
CA LEU A 38 6.68 11.41 5.68
C LEU A 38 6.67 12.17 7.01
N VAL A 39 7.83 12.32 7.65
CA VAL A 39 7.97 13.00 8.94
C VAL A 39 9.17 13.94 8.92
N GLY A 40 8.91 15.23 9.17
CA GLY A 40 9.98 16.24 9.22
C GLY A 40 10.65 16.44 7.86
N SER A 41 11.97 16.66 7.86
CA SER A 41 12.75 16.99 6.67
C SER A 41 13.89 16.02 6.34
N ASN A 42 13.90 14.84 6.97
CA ASN A 42 14.94 13.83 6.78
C ASN A 42 14.32 12.44 6.67
N LEU A 43 15.07 11.48 6.14
CA LEU A 43 14.67 10.08 6.08
C LEU A 43 14.40 9.54 7.48
N THR A 44 13.26 8.89 7.65
CA THR A 44 12.88 8.22 8.89
C THR A 44 12.47 6.77 8.64
N ALA A 45 12.28 6.02 9.72
CA ALA A 45 11.72 4.67 9.63
C ALA A 45 10.34 4.66 8.96
N ALA A 46 9.55 5.74 9.07
CA ALA A 46 8.24 5.82 8.44
C ALA A 46 8.34 5.70 6.92
N ASP A 47 9.32 6.36 6.31
CA ASP A 47 9.56 6.31 4.86
C ASP A 47 9.95 4.89 4.41
N ILE A 48 10.79 4.20 5.20
CA ILE A 48 11.23 2.83 4.93
C ILE A 48 10.05 1.85 5.04
N TYR A 49 9.26 1.93 6.12
CA TYR A 49 8.07 1.10 6.27
C TYR A 49 7.05 1.36 5.17
N TYR A 50 6.91 2.61 4.74
CA TYR A 50 6.04 2.96 3.63
C TYR A 50 6.53 2.37 2.29
N ALA A 51 7.83 2.45 2.00
CA ALA A 51 8.40 1.85 0.80
C ALA A 51 8.13 0.33 0.73
N TYR A 52 8.17 -0.34 1.88
CA TYR A 52 7.78 -1.75 1.97
C TYR A 52 6.26 -1.95 1.77
N ILE A 53 5.42 -1.25 2.52
CA ILE A 53 3.95 -1.42 2.47
C ILE A 53 3.36 -1.04 1.11
N SER A 54 3.93 -0.05 0.42
CA SER A 54 3.48 0.37 -0.91
C SER A 54 3.64 -0.72 -1.98
N ASN A 55 4.50 -1.71 -1.78
CA ASN A 55 4.56 -2.91 -2.65
C ASN A 55 3.33 -3.81 -2.48
N VAL A 56 2.64 -3.76 -1.34
CA VAL A 56 1.36 -4.45 -1.15
C VAL A 56 0.26 -3.73 -1.94
N ILE A 57 0.33 -2.39 -2.03
CA ILE A 57 -0.63 -1.60 -2.83
C ILE A 57 -0.42 -1.86 -4.33
N ARG A 58 0.82 -1.71 -4.80
CA ARG A 58 1.21 -2.00 -6.17
C ARG A 58 2.64 -2.56 -6.18
N PRO A 59 2.84 -3.86 -6.46
CA PRO A 59 4.18 -4.44 -6.44
C PRO A 59 5.06 -3.78 -7.50
N GLN A 60 6.33 -3.56 -7.17
CA GLN A 60 7.33 -3.12 -8.15
C GLN A 60 7.52 -4.14 -9.29
N PRO A 61 8.12 -3.73 -10.43
CA PRO A 61 8.46 -4.62 -11.53
C PRO A 61 9.28 -5.84 -11.07
N HIS A 62 9.25 -6.92 -11.85
CA HIS A 62 9.87 -8.20 -11.48
C HIS A 62 11.38 -8.09 -11.27
N GLU A 63 12.03 -7.17 -11.97
CA GLU A 63 13.47 -6.91 -11.88
C GLU A 63 13.87 -6.35 -10.50
N LEU A 64 12.97 -5.64 -9.83
CA LEU A 64 13.18 -5.06 -8.50
C LEU A 64 12.52 -5.88 -7.38
N ASN A 65 11.40 -6.53 -7.68
CA ASN A 65 10.65 -7.38 -6.76
C ASN A 65 10.39 -8.75 -7.40
N PRO A 66 11.42 -9.61 -7.47
CA PRO A 66 11.32 -10.92 -8.09
C PRO A 66 10.41 -11.82 -7.26
N MET A 67 9.34 -12.29 -7.89
CA MET A 67 8.39 -13.19 -7.27
C MET A 67 7.77 -14.11 -8.32
N PRO A 68 7.37 -15.35 -7.96
CA PRO A 68 6.66 -16.24 -8.86
C PRO A 68 5.35 -15.62 -9.38
N GLN A 69 4.98 -15.91 -10.63
CA GLN A 69 3.83 -15.28 -11.29
C GLN A 69 2.51 -15.45 -10.53
N GLY A 70 2.30 -16.62 -9.89
CA GLY A 70 1.11 -16.85 -9.07
C GLY A 70 1.03 -15.91 -7.86
N LEU A 71 2.16 -15.67 -7.19
CA LEU A 71 2.24 -14.74 -6.06
C LEU A 71 2.02 -13.30 -6.54
N ARG A 72 2.65 -12.90 -7.65
CA ARG A 72 2.45 -11.58 -8.26
C ARG A 72 0.99 -11.30 -8.57
N THR A 73 0.33 -12.26 -9.21
CA THR A 73 -1.09 -12.17 -9.57
C THR A 73 -1.98 -11.92 -8.34
N SER A 74 -1.62 -12.50 -7.18
CA SER A 74 -2.37 -12.28 -5.93
C SER A 74 -2.21 -10.86 -5.38
N TYR A 75 -1.00 -10.28 -5.43
CA TYR A 75 -0.76 -8.91 -4.99
C TYR A 75 -1.35 -7.88 -5.94
N GLU A 76 -1.30 -8.12 -7.25
CA GLU A 76 -1.91 -7.25 -8.26
C GLU A 76 -3.45 -7.23 -8.20
N MET A 77 -4.06 -8.19 -7.49
CA MET A 77 -5.51 -8.18 -7.25
C MET A 77 -5.94 -7.04 -6.31
N LEU A 78 -5.05 -6.51 -5.47
CA LEU A 78 -5.40 -5.46 -4.50
C LEU A 78 -5.89 -4.17 -5.18
N GLU A 79 -5.26 -3.71 -6.26
CA GLU A 79 -5.77 -2.56 -7.01
C GLU A 79 -7.14 -2.83 -7.64
N LYS A 80 -7.46 -4.09 -7.97
CA LYS A 80 -8.80 -4.45 -8.47
C LYS A 80 -9.84 -4.39 -7.35
N LEU A 81 -9.46 -4.75 -6.12
CA LEU A 81 -10.36 -4.78 -4.96
C LEU A 81 -10.63 -3.38 -4.37
N PHE A 82 -9.61 -2.53 -4.37
CA PHE A 82 -9.67 -1.18 -3.76
C PHE A 82 -9.86 -0.05 -4.78
N GLY A 83 -9.78 -0.36 -6.07
CA GLY A 83 -9.68 0.63 -7.13
C GLY A 83 -8.23 1.07 -7.35
N LYS A 84 -8.01 1.81 -8.46
CA LYS A 84 -6.68 2.30 -8.82
C LYS A 84 -6.12 3.17 -7.70
N ALA A 85 -4.93 2.83 -7.20
CA ALA A 85 -4.29 3.65 -6.17
C ALA A 85 -3.95 5.05 -6.71
N PRO A 86 -4.12 6.13 -5.92
CA PRO A 86 -3.67 7.47 -6.28
C PRO A 86 -2.19 7.47 -6.67
N SER A 87 -1.83 8.12 -7.79
CA SER A 87 -0.45 8.07 -8.30
C SER A 87 0.55 8.57 -7.28
N VAL A 88 0.21 9.60 -6.49
CA VAL A 88 1.06 10.16 -5.45
C VAL A 88 1.58 9.11 -4.45
N LEU A 89 0.81 8.06 -4.17
CA LEU A 89 1.26 7.01 -3.26
C LEU A 89 2.41 6.20 -3.88
N ILE A 90 2.39 6.01 -5.20
CA ILE A 90 3.40 5.26 -5.93
C ILE A 90 4.58 6.16 -6.29
N ASP A 91 4.30 7.38 -6.75
CA ASP A 91 5.31 8.39 -7.06
C ASP A 91 6.16 8.73 -5.81
N PHE A 92 5.54 8.74 -4.62
CA PHE A 92 6.27 8.95 -3.36
C PHE A 92 7.21 7.79 -2.99
N ARG A 93 6.94 6.57 -3.45
CA ARG A 93 7.84 5.42 -3.25
C ARG A 93 9.01 5.46 -4.23
N ASP A 94 8.76 5.83 -5.49
CA ASP A 94 9.67 5.65 -6.63
C ASP A 94 10.65 6.81 -6.85
N ARG A 95 10.70 7.76 -5.92
CA ARG A 95 11.58 8.94 -5.95
C ARG A 95 12.98 8.68 -5.42
#